data_AF-A0A2G8LNN0-F1
#
_entry.id   AF-A0A2G8LNN0-F1
#
_cell.length_a   1.000
_cell.length_b   1.000
_cell.length_c   1.000
_cell.angle_alpha   90.00
_cell.angle_beta   90.00
_cell.angle_gamma   90.00
#
_symmetry.space_group_name_H-M   'P 1'
#
loop_
_entity.id
_entity.type
_entity.pdbx_description
1 polymer ?
#
loop_
_entity_poly.entity_id
_entity_poly.type
_entity_poly.pdbx_seq_one_letter_code
_entity_poly.pdbx_strand_id
1 'polypeptide(L)'
;PEWEEKTSQGFWRGRDSRRERLELVKLSRRNPELIDAALTNFFFFKQNDELYGPKVKHVSFFDFFKYKYQVNIDGTVAAYRLPYLLAGDSLVFKHNSTYYEHFYKQLRPWEHYIPFEQDLSDLEEKLRWAMDNDEKAKQIAENGSEFARSNLLSNRIFCYYYQVLTEYASRQTRSPRVYDDMEEVTQPDGSDNCLCSNSQQLVGPSTTPVGDPSYFQSTRDE
;
A
#
# COMPACT_ATOMS: atom_id res chain seq x y z
N PRO A 1 -15.31 -12.27 8.48
CA PRO A 1 -15.21 -12.81 9.84
C PRO A 1 -14.81 -11.69 10.77
N GLU A 2 -15.31 -11.68 12.00
CA GLU A 2 -14.78 -10.78 13.03
C GLU A 2 -13.31 -11.12 13.31
N TRP A 3 -12.57 -10.19 13.92
CA TRP A 3 -11.14 -10.35 14.17
C TRP A 3 -10.80 -11.69 14.85
N GLU A 4 -11.58 -12.06 15.85
CA GLU A 4 -11.41 -13.24 16.70
C GLU A 4 -11.63 -14.55 15.94
N GLU A 5 -12.36 -14.50 14.81
CA GLU A 5 -12.66 -15.66 13.95
C GLU A 5 -11.68 -15.81 12.78
N LYS A 6 -10.80 -14.83 12.55
CA LYS A 6 -9.81 -14.87 11.47
C LYS A 6 -8.69 -15.85 11.79
N THR A 7 -8.15 -16.48 10.76
CA THR A 7 -6.97 -17.33 10.86
C THR A 7 -5.76 -16.51 11.28
N SER A 8 -5.07 -16.91 12.35
CA SER A 8 -3.88 -16.22 12.88
C SER A 8 -2.60 -16.45 12.06
N GLN A 9 -2.68 -17.15 10.94
CA GLN A 9 -1.53 -17.38 10.07
C GLN A 9 -1.23 -16.14 9.22
N GLY A 10 0.05 -15.82 9.00
CA GLY A 10 0.46 -14.88 7.95
C GLY A 10 -0.10 -15.31 6.59
N PHE A 11 -0.51 -14.38 5.75
CA PHE A 11 -1.08 -14.72 4.44
C PHE A 11 -0.51 -13.89 3.31
N TRP A 12 -0.22 -14.57 2.20
CA TRP A 12 0.14 -13.93 0.94
C TRP A 12 -0.18 -14.80 -0.29
N ARG A 13 -0.68 -14.16 -1.35
CA ARG A 13 -0.74 -14.75 -2.70
C ARG A 13 -0.34 -13.70 -3.73
N GLY A 14 0.55 -14.08 -4.65
CA GLY A 14 0.96 -13.18 -5.72
C GLY A 14 1.87 -13.85 -6.75
N ARG A 15 2.34 -13.03 -7.71
CA ARG A 15 3.28 -13.45 -8.75
C ARG A 15 4.73 -13.27 -8.30
N ASP A 16 5.62 -13.97 -8.99
CA ASP A 16 7.08 -13.97 -8.83
C ASP A 16 7.78 -12.67 -9.27
N SER A 17 7.13 -11.51 -9.21
CA SER A 17 7.70 -10.25 -9.76
C SER A 17 8.86 -9.65 -8.95
N ARG A 18 9.40 -10.36 -7.95
CA ARG A 18 10.52 -9.94 -7.10
C ARG A 18 11.13 -11.13 -6.37
N ARG A 19 12.42 -11.06 -6.01
CA ARG A 19 13.12 -12.15 -5.33
C ARG A 19 12.65 -12.35 -3.89
N GLU A 20 12.33 -11.27 -3.20
CA GLU A 20 11.78 -11.24 -1.83
C GLU A 20 10.47 -12.03 -1.74
N ARG A 21 9.67 -12.07 -2.81
CA ARG A 21 8.45 -12.90 -2.88
C ARG A 21 8.75 -14.39 -3.00
N LEU A 22 9.84 -14.75 -3.67
CA LEU A 22 10.30 -16.14 -3.74
C LEU A 22 10.82 -16.60 -2.37
N GLU A 23 11.55 -15.72 -1.67
CA GLU A 23 12.02 -15.99 -0.30
C GLU A 23 10.86 -16.11 0.69
N LEU A 24 9.80 -15.30 0.55
CA LEU A 24 8.58 -15.45 1.34
C LEU A 24 7.94 -16.83 1.19
N VAL A 25 7.89 -17.36 -0.03
CA VAL A 25 7.32 -18.70 -0.27
C VAL A 25 8.24 -19.80 0.26
N LYS A 26 9.55 -19.65 0.17
CA LYS A 26 10.50 -20.55 0.84
C LYS A 26 10.33 -20.52 2.36
N LEU A 27 10.10 -19.34 2.93
CA LEU A 27 9.82 -19.16 4.36
C LEU A 27 8.53 -19.86 4.77
N SER A 28 7.43 -19.68 4.02
CA SER A 28 6.17 -20.40 4.23
C SER A 28 6.31 -21.92 4.13
N ARG A 29 7.11 -22.43 3.18
CA ARG A 29 7.38 -23.87 3.07
C ARG A 29 8.16 -24.43 4.27
N ARG A 30 9.02 -23.63 4.90
CA ARG A 30 9.77 -24.03 6.10
C ARG A 30 8.90 -23.96 7.36
N ASN A 31 8.02 -22.98 7.46
CA ASN A 31 7.17 -22.70 8.61
C ASN A 31 5.68 -22.58 8.21
N PRO A 32 5.04 -23.66 7.72
CA PRO A 32 3.68 -23.65 7.20
C PRO A 32 2.59 -23.47 8.26
N GLU A 33 2.95 -23.40 9.54
CA GLU A 33 2.09 -23.01 10.66
C GLU A 33 2.12 -21.50 10.93
N LEU A 34 3.23 -20.84 10.58
CA LEU A 34 3.44 -19.40 10.81
C LEU A 34 2.83 -18.55 9.69
N ILE A 35 3.02 -18.98 8.43
CA ILE A 35 2.63 -18.22 7.25
C ILE A 35 2.25 -19.12 6.08
N ASP A 36 1.14 -18.80 5.43
CA ASP A 36 0.66 -19.39 4.19
C ASP A 36 0.91 -18.39 3.04
N ALA A 37 2.04 -18.58 2.37
CA ALA A 37 2.44 -17.79 1.21
C ALA A 37 2.71 -18.69 0.00
N ALA A 38 2.09 -18.38 -1.13
CA ALA A 38 2.27 -19.17 -2.36
C ALA A 38 2.19 -18.31 -3.63
N LEU A 39 2.89 -18.78 -4.68
CA LEU A 39 2.92 -18.14 -5.98
C LEU A 39 1.70 -18.54 -6.83
N THR A 40 1.03 -17.56 -7.42
CA THR A 40 -0.10 -17.83 -8.33
C THR A 40 0.35 -18.00 -9.78
N ASN A 41 1.48 -17.41 -10.16
CA ASN A 41 2.05 -17.56 -11.50
C ASN A 41 3.56 -17.24 -11.51
N PHE A 42 4.26 -17.80 -12.49
CA PHE A 42 5.64 -17.49 -12.83
C PHE A 42 5.71 -16.75 -14.16
N PHE A 43 6.35 -15.59 -14.18
CA PHE A 43 6.58 -14.78 -15.39
C PHE A 43 8.02 -14.26 -15.47
N PHE A 44 8.64 -13.95 -14.34
CA PHE A 44 9.96 -13.32 -14.28
C PHE A 44 11.09 -14.30 -13.95
N PHE A 45 10.77 -15.37 -13.23
CA PHE A 45 11.70 -16.40 -12.82
C PHE A 45 11.30 -17.76 -13.39
N LYS A 46 12.29 -18.64 -13.52
CA LYS A 46 12.04 -20.03 -13.91
C LYS A 46 11.23 -20.72 -12.83
N GLN A 47 10.11 -21.32 -13.23
CA GLN A 47 9.31 -22.17 -12.34
C GLN A 47 10.17 -23.31 -11.78
N ASN A 48 10.13 -23.49 -10.46
CA ASN A 48 10.80 -24.54 -9.73
C ASN A 48 9.92 -24.99 -8.56
N ASP A 49 9.14 -26.05 -8.79
CA ASP A 49 8.15 -26.53 -7.83
C ASP A 49 8.80 -27.23 -6.62
N GLU A 50 10.03 -27.74 -6.77
CA GLU A 50 10.79 -28.31 -5.64
C GLU A 50 11.13 -27.23 -4.62
N LEU A 51 11.55 -26.06 -5.11
CA LEU A 51 11.97 -24.95 -4.26
C LEU A 51 10.79 -24.10 -3.77
N TYR A 52 9.85 -23.77 -4.66
CA TYR A 52 8.77 -22.80 -4.39
C TYR A 52 7.39 -23.43 -4.26
N GLY A 53 7.25 -24.73 -4.52
CA GLY A 53 5.95 -25.39 -4.59
C GLY A 53 5.22 -25.15 -5.92
N PRO A 54 4.15 -25.91 -6.17
CA PRO A 54 3.33 -25.73 -7.35
C PRO A 54 2.61 -24.38 -7.30
N LYS A 55 2.26 -23.85 -8.47
CA LYS A 55 1.38 -22.68 -8.58
C LYS A 55 0.04 -22.97 -7.92
N VAL A 56 -0.48 -22.00 -7.17
CA VAL A 56 -1.83 -22.06 -6.60
C VAL A 56 -2.79 -21.19 -7.41
N LYS A 57 -4.10 -21.47 -7.29
CA LYS A 57 -5.12 -20.64 -7.93
C LYS A 57 -5.13 -19.24 -7.33
N HIS A 58 -5.60 -18.28 -8.12
CA HIS A 58 -5.95 -16.97 -7.60
C HIS A 58 -7.01 -17.09 -6.51
N VAL A 59 -6.83 -16.32 -5.46
CA VAL A 59 -7.75 -16.20 -4.33
C VAL A 59 -8.50 -14.89 -4.47
N SER A 60 -9.81 -14.88 -4.17
CA SER A 60 -10.61 -13.66 -4.15
C SER A 60 -9.95 -12.66 -3.20
N PHE A 61 -9.94 -11.37 -3.57
CA PHE A 61 -9.35 -10.37 -2.69
C PHE A 61 -10.06 -10.33 -1.32
N PHE A 62 -11.37 -10.60 -1.28
CA PHE A 62 -12.13 -10.68 -0.02
C PHE A 62 -11.70 -11.85 0.88
N ASP A 63 -11.19 -12.94 0.30
CA ASP A 63 -10.73 -14.09 1.07
C ASP A 63 -9.40 -13.82 1.79
N PHE A 64 -8.64 -12.79 1.38
CA PHE A 64 -7.45 -12.36 2.12
C PHE A 64 -7.84 -11.98 3.55
N PHE A 65 -8.96 -11.28 3.72
CA PHE A 65 -9.47 -10.82 5.02
C PHE A 65 -10.06 -11.93 5.91
N LYS A 66 -9.91 -13.20 5.51
CA LYS A 66 -10.10 -14.34 6.42
C LYS A 66 -8.89 -14.58 7.33
N TYR A 67 -7.75 -13.93 7.05
CA TYR A 67 -6.51 -14.03 7.80
C TYR A 67 -6.20 -12.72 8.52
N LYS A 68 -5.73 -12.80 9.77
CA LYS A 68 -5.38 -11.61 10.56
C LYS A 68 -4.21 -10.83 9.98
N TYR A 69 -3.25 -11.51 9.37
CA TYR A 69 -1.93 -10.94 9.07
C TYR A 69 -1.65 -10.97 7.56
N GLN A 70 -1.64 -9.80 6.93
CA GLN A 70 -1.43 -9.64 5.48
C GLN A 70 0.01 -9.19 5.22
N VAL A 71 0.82 -10.04 4.59
CA VAL A 71 2.17 -9.65 4.20
C VAL A 71 2.12 -8.89 2.87
N ASN A 72 2.71 -7.70 2.82
CA ASN A 72 2.81 -6.87 1.63
C ASN A 72 4.27 -6.71 1.20
N ILE A 73 4.64 -7.43 0.14
CA ILE A 73 5.94 -7.32 -0.54
C ILE A 73 5.74 -6.70 -1.92
N ASP A 74 6.54 -5.70 -2.24
CA ASP A 74 6.54 -5.02 -3.54
C ASP A 74 6.82 -5.98 -4.70
N GLY A 75 6.41 -5.58 -5.89
CA GLY A 75 6.67 -6.32 -7.12
C GLY A 75 7.82 -5.70 -7.89
N THR A 76 7.60 -5.55 -9.19
CA THR A 76 8.45 -4.72 -10.07
C THR A 76 8.51 -3.26 -9.61
N VAL A 77 7.44 -2.78 -8.97
CA VAL A 77 7.31 -1.47 -8.31
C VAL A 77 6.52 -1.65 -7.01
N ALA A 78 6.12 -0.54 -6.37
CA ALA A 78 5.23 -0.55 -5.20
C ALA A 78 4.00 -1.45 -5.42
N ALA A 79 3.61 -2.22 -4.41
CA ALA A 79 2.47 -3.11 -4.53
C ALA A 79 1.14 -2.35 -4.51
N TYR A 80 0.46 -2.28 -5.67
CA TYR A 80 -0.86 -1.64 -5.82
C TYR A 80 -1.95 -2.20 -4.91
N ARG A 81 -1.72 -3.35 -4.25
CA ARG A 81 -2.66 -3.94 -3.30
C ARG A 81 -2.64 -3.26 -1.93
N LEU A 82 -1.55 -2.57 -1.58
CA LEU A 82 -1.38 -1.98 -0.25
C LEU A 82 -2.55 -1.10 0.20
N PRO A 83 -3.07 -0.14 -0.60
CA PRO A 83 -4.18 0.71 -0.14
C PRO A 83 -5.44 -0.12 0.18
N TYR A 84 -5.68 -1.20 -0.57
CA TYR A 84 -6.81 -2.08 -0.35
C TYR A 84 -6.62 -3.02 0.85
N LEU A 85 -5.39 -3.48 1.10
CA LEU A 85 -5.08 -4.25 2.31
C LEU A 85 -5.25 -3.39 3.56
N LEU A 86 -4.76 -2.14 3.53
CA LEU A 86 -4.96 -1.18 4.61
C LEU A 86 -6.43 -0.90 4.86
N ALA A 87 -7.23 -0.67 3.80
CA ALA A 87 -8.68 -0.43 3.92
C ALA A 87 -9.49 -1.61 4.50
N GLY A 88 -8.90 -2.80 4.53
CA GLY A 88 -9.47 -3.98 5.17
C GLY A 88 -9.46 -3.92 6.69
N ASP A 89 -9.71 -5.06 7.31
CA ASP A 89 -9.82 -5.26 8.76
C ASP A 89 -8.74 -6.24 9.27
N SER A 90 -7.61 -6.31 8.56
CA SER A 90 -6.50 -7.20 8.84
C SER A 90 -5.23 -6.40 8.99
N LEU A 91 -4.32 -6.85 9.85
CA LEU A 91 -3.06 -6.18 10.10
C LEU A 91 -2.11 -6.36 8.91
N VAL A 92 -1.61 -5.25 8.38
CA VAL A 92 -0.63 -5.25 7.29
C VAL A 92 0.80 -5.27 7.81
N PHE A 93 1.60 -6.16 7.25
CA PHE A 93 3.06 -6.16 7.37
C PHE A 93 3.62 -5.62 6.07
N LYS A 94 4.51 -4.64 6.11
CA LYS A 94 5.09 -4.04 4.91
C LYS A 94 6.61 -4.01 5.02
N HIS A 95 7.29 -4.56 4.01
CA HIS A 95 8.76 -4.52 3.98
C HIS A 95 9.30 -3.09 3.81
N ASN A 96 10.52 -2.88 4.29
CA ASN A 96 11.34 -1.73 3.94
C ASN A 96 11.68 -1.81 2.45
N SER A 97 11.34 -0.76 1.70
CA SER A 97 11.61 -0.71 0.26
C SER A 97 11.80 0.72 -0.19
N THR A 98 12.57 0.89 -1.26
CA THR A 98 12.78 2.17 -1.95
C THR A 98 11.58 2.59 -2.78
N TYR A 99 10.67 1.68 -3.10
CA TYR A 99 9.44 2.03 -3.82
C TYR A 99 8.43 2.70 -2.90
N TYR A 100 7.77 3.73 -3.42
CA TYR A 100 6.76 4.50 -2.71
C TYR A 100 5.60 4.87 -3.63
N GLU A 101 4.43 5.05 -3.03
CA GLU A 101 3.30 5.73 -3.64
C GLU A 101 3.05 7.06 -2.91
N HIS A 102 2.23 7.94 -3.48
CA HIS A 102 2.03 9.30 -2.98
C HIS A 102 1.62 9.38 -1.50
N PHE A 103 0.90 8.38 -0.98
CA PHE A 103 0.42 8.35 0.39
C PHE A 103 1.38 7.71 1.40
N TYR A 104 2.47 7.06 0.96
CA TYR A 104 3.33 6.28 1.85
C TYR A 104 4.00 7.15 2.92
N LYS A 105 4.30 8.42 2.60
CA LYS A 105 4.88 9.38 3.54
C LYS A 105 3.97 9.69 4.74
N GLN A 106 2.68 9.42 4.64
CA GLN A 106 1.70 9.62 5.71
C GLN A 106 1.46 8.33 6.50
N LEU A 107 1.98 7.18 6.04
CA LEU A 107 1.93 5.94 6.80
C LEU A 107 3.00 5.94 7.89
N ARG A 108 2.59 5.59 9.11
CA ARG A 108 3.49 5.52 10.27
C ARG A 108 3.69 4.05 10.67
N PRO A 109 4.93 3.55 10.68
CA PRO A 109 5.23 2.19 11.14
C PRO A 109 4.85 2.04 12.61
N TRP A 110 4.39 0.84 12.98
CA TRP A 110 3.83 0.48 14.30
C TRP A 110 2.55 1.23 14.69
N GLU A 111 2.02 2.09 13.81
CA GLU A 111 0.73 2.72 14.01
C GLU A 111 -0.29 2.27 12.97
N HIS A 112 0.06 2.28 11.68
CA HIS A 112 -0.85 1.86 10.59
C HIS A 112 -0.51 0.48 10.02
N TYR A 113 0.71 -0.02 10.25
CA TYR A 113 1.22 -1.30 9.75
C TYR A 113 2.45 -1.71 10.56
N ILE A 114 2.86 -2.98 10.48
CA ILE A 114 4.14 -3.44 11.05
C ILE A 114 5.23 -3.44 9.97
N PRO A 115 6.34 -2.69 10.14
CA PRO A 115 7.48 -2.76 9.24
C PRO A 115 8.26 -4.05 9.46
N PHE A 116 8.92 -4.54 8.39
CA PHE A 116 9.92 -5.60 8.45
C PHE A 116 11.02 -5.35 7.42
N GLU A 117 12.16 -5.99 7.57
CA GLU A 117 13.32 -5.78 6.72
C GLU A 117 13.11 -6.29 5.29
N GLN A 118 13.79 -5.64 4.34
CA GLN A 118 13.63 -5.96 2.91
C GLN A 118 13.96 -7.43 2.60
N ASP A 119 14.92 -7.99 3.32
CA ASP A 119 15.38 -9.38 3.14
C ASP A 119 14.56 -10.41 3.94
N LEU A 120 13.48 -9.97 4.60
CA LEU A 120 12.58 -10.78 5.45
C LEU A 120 13.24 -11.33 6.72
N SER A 121 14.45 -10.86 7.07
CA SER A 121 15.23 -11.41 8.20
C SER A 121 14.52 -11.36 9.54
N ASP A 122 13.66 -10.36 9.77
CA ASP A 122 12.87 -10.19 11.00
C ASP A 122 11.38 -10.52 10.83
N LEU A 123 10.91 -10.93 9.65
CA LEU A 123 9.48 -11.15 9.39
C LEU A 123 8.87 -12.22 10.32
N GLU A 124 9.61 -13.30 10.60
CA GLU A 124 9.12 -14.35 11.51
C GLU A 124 8.93 -13.83 12.95
N GLU A 125 9.89 -13.03 13.43
CA GLU A 125 9.81 -12.38 14.74
C GLU A 125 8.59 -11.46 14.81
N LYS A 126 8.36 -10.64 13.77
CA LYS A 126 7.23 -9.70 13.72
C LYS A 126 5.88 -10.41 13.67
N LEU A 127 5.76 -11.53 12.95
CA LEU A 127 4.54 -12.34 12.93
C LEU A 127 4.25 -12.94 14.31
N ARG A 128 5.28 -13.50 14.98
CA ARG A 128 5.13 -14.04 16.34
C ARG A 128 4.76 -12.96 17.33
N TRP A 129 5.40 -11.79 17.25
CA TRP A 129 5.03 -10.64 18.08
C TRP A 129 3.54 -10.28 17.95
N ALA A 130 3.00 -10.27 16.72
CA ALA A 130 1.59 -9.95 16.52
C ALA A 130 0.66 -11.02 17.10
N MET A 131 1.02 -12.30 16.97
CA MET A 131 0.30 -13.41 17.61
C MET A 131 0.29 -13.32 19.14
N ASP A 132 1.42 -12.92 19.73
CA ASP A 132 1.58 -12.79 21.18
C ASP A 132 0.99 -11.49 21.75
N ASN A 133 0.62 -10.53 20.88
CA ASN A 133 0.09 -9.22 21.24
C ASN A 133 -1.20 -8.91 20.46
N ASP A 134 -2.16 -9.84 20.47
CA ASP A 134 -3.35 -9.81 19.61
C ASP A 134 -4.15 -8.49 19.70
N GLU A 135 -4.39 -7.96 20.91
CA GLU A 135 -5.08 -6.67 21.07
C GLU A 135 -4.32 -5.50 20.43
N LYS A 136 -2.98 -5.46 20.55
CA LYS A 136 -2.18 -4.41 19.91
C LYS A 136 -2.15 -4.59 18.39
N ALA A 137 -2.06 -5.84 17.93
CA ALA A 137 -2.12 -6.17 16.50
C ALA A 137 -3.45 -5.70 15.89
N LYS A 138 -4.57 -5.95 16.58
CA LYS A 138 -5.90 -5.46 16.21
C LYS A 138 -5.95 -3.93 16.14
N GLN A 139 -5.43 -3.24 17.16
CA GLN A 139 -5.40 -1.78 17.18
C GLN A 139 -4.63 -1.19 15.99
N ILE A 140 -3.48 -1.77 15.63
CA ILE A 140 -2.69 -1.33 14.47
C ILE A 140 -3.46 -1.58 13.16
N ALA A 141 -4.16 -2.72 13.05
CA ALA A 141 -5.01 -3.01 11.90
C ALA A 141 -6.15 -1.98 11.75
N GLU A 142 -6.83 -1.66 12.85
CA GLU A 142 -7.90 -0.66 12.88
C GLU A 142 -7.40 0.73 12.48
N ASN A 143 -6.24 1.14 13.01
CA ASN A 143 -5.61 2.41 12.65
C ASN A 143 -5.25 2.47 11.14
N GLY A 144 -4.74 1.36 10.58
CA GLY A 144 -4.47 1.26 9.15
C GLY A 144 -5.73 1.38 8.29
N SER A 145 -6.81 0.74 8.73
CA SER A 145 -8.15 0.82 8.11
C SER A 145 -8.70 2.24 8.14
N GLU A 146 -8.61 2.88 9.29
CA GLU A 146 -9.08 4.25 9.48
C GLU A 146 -8.26 5.23 8.64
N PHE A 147 -6.94 5.07 8.59
CA PHE A 147 -6.08 5.85 7.70
C PHE A 147 -6.54 5.75 6.24
N ALA A 148 -6.78 4.52 5.74
CA ALA A 148 -7.20 4.32 4.37
C ALA A 148 -8.59 4.91 4.09
N ARG A 149 -9.56 4.74 5.00
CA ARG A 149 -10.91 5.33 4.87
C ARG A 149 -10.89 6.85 4.90
N SER A 150 -10.03 7.45 5.71
CA SER A 150 -9.95 8.90 5.84
C SER A 150 -9.16 9.57 4.70
N ASN A 151 -8.17 8.88 4.12
CA ASN A 151 -7.18 9.50 3.23
C ASN A 151 -7.11 8.91 1.80
N LEU A 152 -7.62 7.71 1.56
CA LEU A 152 -7.43 6.98 0.29
C LEU A 152 -8.73 6.72 -0.49
N LEU A 153 -9.84 7.33 -0.08
CA LEU A 153 -11.08 7.32 -0.87
C LEU A 153 -10.94 8.15 -2.15
N SER A 154 -11.78 7.86 -3.14
CA SER A 154 -11.72 8.48 -4.47
C SER A 154 -11.67 10.01 -4.44
N ASN A 155 -12.49 10.65 -3.61
CA ASN A 155 -12.48 12.11 -3.43
C ASN A 155 -11.13 12.65 -2.93
N ARG A 156 -10.43 11.93 -2.05
CA ARG A 156 -9.10 12.29 -1.57
C ARG A 156 -8.05 12.14 -2.66
N ILE A 157 -8.13 11.07 -3.44
CA ILE A 157 -7.24 10.83 -4.59
C ILE A 157 -7.43 11.91 -5.67
N PHE A 158 -8.68 12.28 -5.99
CA PHE A 158 -8.96 13.37 -6.93
C PHE A 158 -8.46 14.72 -6.41
N CYS A 159 -8.62 15.00 -5.12
CA CYS A 159 -8.08 16.21 -4.50
C CYS A 159 -6.55 16.27 -4.62
N TYR A 160 -5.85 15.15 -4.36
CA TYR A 160 -4.41 15.05 -4.56
C TYR A 160 -4.00 15.34 -6.02
N TYR A 161 -4.66 14.72 -7.00
CA TYR A 161 -4.36 14.98 -8.41
C TYR A 161 -4.60 16.43 -8.81
N TYR A 162 -5.71 17.02 -8.37
CA TYR A 162 -6.00 18.42 -8.60
C TYR A 162 -4.87 19.31 -8.07
N GLN A 163 -4.48 19.13 -6.80
CA GLN A 163 -3.40 19.92 -6.18
C GLN A 163 -2.07 19.75 -6.91
N VAL A 164 -1.68 18.51 -7.24
CA VAL A 164 -0.41 18.24 -7.94
C VAL A 164 -0.40 18.85 -9.33
N LEU A 165 -1.50 18.73 -10.09
CA LEU A 165 -1.58 19.29 -11.44
C LEU A 165 -1.64 20.82 -11.43
N THR A 166 -2.32 21.42 -10.44
CA THR A 166 -2.30 22.88 -10.25
C THR A 166 -0.90 23.39 -9.92
N GLU A 167 -0.21 22.75 -8.99
CA GLU A 167 1.17 23.12 -8.62
C GLU A 167 2.16 22.86 -9.74
N TYR A 168 1.97 21.78 -10.51
CA TYR A 168 2.78 21.54 -11.70
C TYR A 168 2.55 22.62 -12.77
N ALA A 169 1.29 23.00 -13.02
CA ALA A 169 0.95 24.04 -13.99
C ALA A 169 1.50 25.42 -13.59
N SER A 170 1.48 25.77 -12.31
CA SER A 170 2.01 27.06 -11.82
C SER A 170 3.52 27.22 -12.04
N ARG A 171 4.25 26.10 -12.16
CA ARG A 171 5.71 26.06 -12.40
C ARG A 171 6.09 26.06 -13.88
N GLN A 172 5.12 25.99 -14.79
CA GLN A 172 5.40 26.04 -16.23
C GLN A 172 5.83 27.45 -16.64
N THR A 173 6.97 27.56 -17.31
CA THR A 173 7.48 28.84 -17.81
C THR A 173 6.97 29.19 -19.21
N ARG A 174 6.22 28.30 -19.84
CA ARG A 174 5.68 28.44 -21.20
C ARG A 174 4.26 27.92 -21.25
N SER A 175 3.44 28.49 -22.13
CA SER A 175 2.11 27.99 -22.41
C SER A 175 2.18 26.66 -23.18
N PRO A 176 1.39 25.64 -22.82
CA PRO A 176 1.28 24.40 -23.60
C PRO A 176 0.84 24.68 -25.04
N ARG A 177 1.40 23.91 -25.98
CA ARG A 177 1.00 23.91 -27.40
C ARG A 177 0.33 22.58 -27.72
N VAL A 178 -0.82 22.64 -28.40
CA VAL A 178 -1.48 21.46 -28.99
C VAL A 178 -0.81 21.14 -30.33
N TYR A 179 -0.48 19.87 -30.55
CA TYR A 179 0.13 19.39 -31.79
C TYR A 179 -0.93 18.72 -32.68
N ASP A 180 -0.70 18.72 -34.00
CA ASP A 180 -1.66 18.23 -34.99
C ASP A 180 -1.95 16.72 -34.88
N ASP A 181 -1.08 15.97 -34.22
CA ASP A 181 -1.20 14.54 -33.94
C ASP A 181 -1.86 14.23 -32.58
N MET A 182 -2.27 15.24 -31.83
CA MET A 182 -3.02 15.07 -30.58
C MET A 182 -4.52 14.89 -30.86
N GLU A 183 -5.12 13.87 -30.22
CA GLU A 183 -6.56 13.65 -30.21
C GLU A 183 -7.19 14.28 -28.95
N GLU A 184 -8.29 15.00 -29.12
CA GLU A 184 -9.05 15.57 -28.00
C GLU A 184 -9.79 14.47 -27.24
N VAL A 185 -9.52 14.35 -25.94
CA VAL A 185 -10.27 13.47 -25.04
C VAL A 185 -11.48 14.25 -24.50
N THR A 186 -12.66 14.00 -25.06
CA THR A 186 -13.90 14.66 -24.64
C THR A 186 -14.26 14.28 -23.20
N GLN A 187 -14.70 15.26 -22.43
CA GLN A 187 -15.30 14.98 -21.11
C GLN A 187 -16.72 14.45 -21.34
N PRO A 188 -17.14 13.38 -20.64
CA PRO A 188 -18.53 12.97 -20.66
C PRO A 188 -19.43 14.12 -20.20
N ASP A 189 -20.63 14.23 -20.77
CA ASP A 189 -21.62 15.19 -20.33
C ASP A 189 -21.94 14.94 -18.85
N GLY A 190 -21.87 15.98 -18.02
CA GLY A 190 -22.04 15.90 -16.56
C GLY A 190 -23.45 15.54 -16.08
N SER A 191 -24.22 14.77 -16.87
CA SER A 191 -25.54 14.24 -16.54
C SER A 191 -25.49 13.09 -15.53
N ASP A 192 -24.31 12.50 -15.30
CA ASP A 192 -24.07 11.63 -14.16
C ASP A 192 -23.86 12.48 -12.90
N ASN A 193 -24.97 12.72 -12.20
CA ASN A 193 -25.13 13.30 -10.87
C ASN A 193 -23.91 13.11 -9.94
N CYS A 194 -22.89 13.96 -10.09
CA CYS A 194 -21.82 14.07 -9.13
C CYS A 194 -22.37 14.84 -7.93
N LEU A 195 -23.17 14.15 -7.11
CA LEU A 195 -23.71 14.66 -5.85
C LEU A 195 -22.56 14.72 -4.85
N CYS A 196 -21.71 15.74 -4.98
CA CYS A 196 -20.84 16.19 -3.91
C CYS A 196 -21.71 16.81 -2.80
N SER A 197 -22.51 15.98 -2.14
CA SER A 197 -23.33 16.35 -0.98
C SER A 197 -22.45 16.43 0.26
N ASN A 198 -21.53 17.38 0.30
CA ASN A 198 -20.93 17.86 1.54
C ASN A 198 -20.22 19.19 1.27
N SER A 199 -21.04 20.23 1.17
CA SER A 199 -20.65 21.60 1.51
C SER A 199 -20.55 21.76 3.03
N GLN A 200 -19.85 20.86 3.72
CA GLN A 200 -19.19 21.28 4.94
C GLN A 200 -17.99 22.09 4.46
N GLN A 201 -18.02 23.38 4.75
CA GLN A 201 -16.97 24.33 4.41
C GLN A 201 -15.62 23.64 4.48
N LEU A 202 -14.91 23.58 3.35
CA LEU A 202 -13.48 23.41 3.37
C LEU A 202 -12.94 24.58 4.18
N VAL A 203 -12.82 24.39 5.50
CA VAL A 203 -11.99 25.24 6.33
C VAL A 203 -10.60 25.01 5.76
N GLY A 204 -10.17 25.96 4.93
CA GLY A 204 -8.81 25.97 4.41
C GLY A 204 -7.85 25.79 5.57
N PRO A 205 -6.68 25.14 5.36
CA PRO A 205 -5.70 25.03 6.41
C PRO A 205 -5.46 26.44 6.96
N SER A 206 -5.71 26.59 8.27
CA SER A 206 -5.27 27.75 9.02
C SER A 206 -3.85 28.04 8.58
N THR A 207 -3.56 29.27 8.18
CA THR A 207 -2.21 29.75 7.86
C THR A 207 -1.37 29.74 9.13
N THR A 208 -1.02 28.56 9.63
CA THR A 208 0.13 28.36 10.47
C THR A 208 1.34 28.38 9.53
N PRO A 209 2.31 29.29 9.74
CA PRO A 209 3.51 29.31 8.93
C PRO A 209 4.21 27.96 9.05
N VAL A 210 4.30 27.24 7.94
CA VAL A 210 5.18 26.09 7.82
C VAL A 210 6.60 26.63 7.91
N GLY A 211 7.28 26.27 9.00
CA GLY A 211 8.72 26.04 9.14
C GLY A 211 9.66 27.00 8.42
N ASP A 212 10.45 27.72 9.23
CA ASP A 212 11.67 28.45 8.86
C ASP A 212 12.44 27.85 7.65
N PRO A 213 12.68 28.63 6.57
CA PRO A 213 13.42 28.20 5.38
C PRO A 213 14.89 27.83 5.62
N SER A 214 15.42 28.04 6.83
CA SER A 214 16.82 27.73 7.19
C SER A 214 17.19 26.24 7.08
N TYR A 215 16.23 25.33 6.99
CA TYR A 215 16.49 23.88 6.95
C TYR A 215 16.97 23.32 5.59
N PHE A 216 16.84 24.08 4.49
CA PHE A 216 17.20 23.61 3.14
C PHE A 216 18.65 23.91 2.71
N GLN A 217 19.51 24.45 3.58
CA GLN A 217 20.88 24.83 3.20
C GLN A 217 22.01 23.92 3.72
N SER A 218 21.72 22.81 4.41
CA SER A 218 22.76 22.01 5.07
C SER A 218 22.91 20.58 4.52
N THR A 219 23.09 20.39 3.20
CA THR A 219 23.62 19.11 2.65
C THR A 219 24.32 19.28 1.29
N ARG A 220 24.97 20.43 1.05
CA ARG A 220 25.98 20.55 0.01
C ARG A 220 27.27 20.99 0.67
N ASP A 221 28.13 20.01 0.90
CA ASP A 221 29.59 20.07 1.11
C ASP A 221 29.99 19.07 2.20
N GLU A 222 30.24 17.82 1.78
CA GLU A 222 31.34 16.90 2.15
C GLU A 222 31.14 15.53 1.50
#